data_AF-A0A259KRN7-F1
#
_entry.id   AF-A0A259KRN7-F1
#
_cell.length_a   1.000
_cell.length_b   1.000
_cell.length_c   1.000
_cell.angle_alpha   90.00
_cell.angle_beta   90.00
_cell.angle_gamma   90.00
#
_symmetry.space_group_name_H-M   'P 1'
#
loop_
_entity.id
_entity.type
_entity.pdbx_description
1 polymer ?
#
loop_
_entity_poly.entity_id
_entity_poly.type
_entity_poly.pdbx_seq_one_letter_code
_entity_poly.pdbx_strand_id
1 'polypeptide(L)'
;TTIRAHENGPDGTPNPTYRCLFPEPPPPGTVAPCAEAGVLGALAGLAGSLAALEVIRAIVGFGEGLVGKLLMIDARSMRFETLSYAYDPENPLTGTGTRITDLSEHVRAA
;
A
#
# COMPACT_ATOMS: atom_id res chain seq x y z
N THR A 1 3.93 0.89 3.23
CA THR A 1 2.89 1.71 3.88
C THR A 1 2.11 0.83 4.83
N THR A 2 1.57 1.40 5.89
CA THR A 2 0.66 0.73 6.83
C THR A 2 -0.76 1.25 6.55
N ILE A 3 -1.65 0.38 6.08
CA ILE A 3 -3.02 0.76 5.72
C ILE A 3 -3.94 0.58 6.93
N ARG A 4 -4.46 1.70 7.46
CA ARG A 4 -5.43 1.74 8.56
C ARG A 4 -6.70 2.47 8.14
N ALA A 5 -7.34 1.94 7.09
CA ALA A 5 -8.53 2.55 6.47
C ALA A 5 -9.77 2.65 7.38
N HIS A 6 -9.76 1.96 8.53
CA HIS A 6 -10.84 1.97 9.52
C HIS A 6 -10.67 3.06 10.60
N GLU A 7 -9.59 3.83 10.54
CA GLU A 7 -9.26 4.89 11.48
C GLU A 7 -9.22 6.26 10.79
N ASN A 8 -9.37 7.33 11.57
CA ASN A 8 -9.19 8.71 11.12
C ASN A 8 -7.87 9.27 11.67
N GLY A 9 -7.30 10.24 10.96
CA GLY A 9 -6.16 11.03 11.39
C GLY A 9 -6.51 12.01 12.53
N PRO A 10 -5.51 12.68 13.11
CA PRO A 10 -5.69 13.60 14.24
C PRO A 10 -6.60 14.80 13.97
N ASP A 11 -6.72 15.19 12.71
CA ASP A 11 -7.58 16.27 12.21
C ASP A 11 -9.02 15.81 11.89
N GLY A 12 -9.32 14.52 12.11
CA GLY A 12 -10.61 13.91 11.79
C GLY A 12 -10.74 13.47 10.33
N THR A 13 -9.75 13.74 9.48
CA THR A 13 -9.73 13.28 8.08
C THR A 13 -9.54 11.75 8.07
N PRO A 14 -10.24 10.99 7.20
CA PRO A 14 -9.99 9.55 7.07
C PRO A 14 -8.53 9.24 6.72
N ASN A 15 -7.99 8.14 7.24
CA ASN A 15 -6.65 7.73 6.85
C ASN A 15 -6.60 7.32 5.35
N PRO A 16 -5.47 7.55 4.66
CA PRO A 16 -5.34 7.18 3.27
C PRO A 16 -5.30 5.66 3.08
N THR A 17 -5.98 5.20 2.04
CA THR A 17 -6.09 3.77 1.70
C THR A 17 -5.15 3.39 0.55
N TYR A 18 -5.08 2.11 0.22
CA TYR A 18 -4.36 1.66 -0.98
C TYR A 18 -4.90 2.32 -2.27
N ARG A 19 -6.23 2.53 -2.36
CA ARG A 19 -6.87 3.16 -3.52
C ARG A 19 -6.72 4.68 -3.57
N CYS A 20 -6.30 5.33 -2.48
CA CYS A 20 -5.84 6.73 -2.55
C CYS A 20 -4.48 6.84 -3.26
N LEU A 21 -3.66 5.79 -3.19
CA LEU A 21 -2.32 5.77 -3.80
C LEU A 21 -2.34 5.17 -5.22
N PHE A 22 -3.18 4.15 -5.43
CA PHE A 22 -3.34 3.45 -6.71
C PHE A 22 -4.85 3.32 -7.03
N PRO A 23 -5.50 4.38 -7.55
CA PRO A 23 -6.94 4.43 -7.77
C PRO A 23 -7.43 3.32 -8.71
N GLU A 24 -6.79 3.17 -9.87
CA GLU A 24 -7.04 2.09 -10.80
C GLU A 24 -5.94 1.02 -10.77
N PRO A 25 -6.27 -0.26 -11.04
CA PRO A 25 -5.26 -1.25 -11.32
C PRO A 25 -4.44 -0.87 -12.58
N PRO A 26 -3.17 -1.28 -12.67
CA PRO A 26 -2.40 -1.10 -13.89
C PRO A 26 -3.08 -1.86 -15.06
N PRO A 27 -2.98 -1.36 -16.30
CA PRO A 27 -3.60 -2.03 -17.44
C PRO A 27 -3.09 -3.48 -17.59
N PRO A 28 -3.94 -4.43 -18.01
CA PRO A 28 -3.53 -5.82 -18.18
C PRO A 28 -2.28 -5.96 -19.07
N GLY A 29 -1.32 -6.78 -18.64
CA GLY A 29 -0.08 -7.03 -19.38
C GLY A 29 1.01 -5.95 -19.28
N THR A 30 0.78 -4.87 -18.52
CA THR A 30 1.80 -3.81 -18.33
C THR A 30 2.85 -4.14 -17.26
N VAL A 31 2.55 -5.12 -16.39
CA VAL A 31 3.44 -5.55 -15.33
C VAL A 31 3.65 -7.06 -15.48
N ALA A 32 4.91 -7.48 -15.67
CA ALA A 32 5.25 -8.89 -15.72
C ALA A 32 5.07 -9.51 -14.33
N PRO A 33 4.46 -10.71 -14.22
CA PRO A 33 4.36 -11.41 -12.94
C PRO A 33 5.76 -11.78 -12.44
N CYS A 34 5.92 -11.89 -11.12
CA CYS A 34 7.20 -12.28 -10.51
C CYS A 34 7.70 -13.65 -10.99
N ALA A 35 6.80 -14.53 -11.44
CA ALA A 35 7.14 -15.82 -12.02
C ALA A 35 7.88 -15.70 -13.38
N GLU A 36 7.68 -14.60 -14.10
CA GLU A 36 8.34 -14.32 -15.38
C GLU A 36 9.55 -13.39 -15.21
N ALA A 37 9.43 -12.32 -14.42
CA ALA A 37 10.50 -11.34 -14.22
C ALA A 37 11.57 -11.78 -13.20
N GLY A 38 11.21 -12.67 -12.27
CA GLY A 38 12.04 -13.05 -11.12
C GLY A 38 12.06 -12.01 -9.99
N VAL A 39 12.34 -12.47 -8.77
CA VAL A 39 12.51 -11.61 -7.58
C VAL A 39 13.69 -12.10 -6.74
N LEU A 40 14.54 -11.18 -6.27
CA LEU A 40 15.63 -11.53 -5.37
C LEU A 40 15.06 -11.95 -4.01
N GLY A 41 15.32 -13.20 -3.59
CA GLY A 41 14.83 -13.73 -2.32
C GLY A 41 15.24 -12.88 -1.11
N ALA A 42 16.45 -12.30 -1.14
CA ALA A 42 16.92 -11.37 -0.11
C ALA A 42 16.07 -10.09 -0.03
N LEU A 43 15.63 -9.54 -1.17
CA LEU A 43 14.76 -8.35 -1.20
C LEU A 43 13.35 -8.70 -0.69
N ALA A 44 12.80 -9.85 -1.08
CA ALA A 44 11.52 -10.33 -0.56
C ALA A 44 11.59 -10.54 0.96
N GLY A 45 12.69 -11.12 1.46
CA GLY A 45 12.94 -11.30 2.90
C GLY A 45 13.01 -9.96 3.64
N LEU A 46 13.76 -8.99 3.12
CA LEU A 46 13.85 -7.63 3.67
C LEU A 46 12.47 -6.97 3.75
N ALA A 47 11.71 -6.97 2.65
CA ALA A 47 10.38 -6.37 2.59
C ALA A 47 9.42 -7.05 3.60
N GLY A 48 9.46 -8.39 3.70
CA GLY A 48 8.69 -9.15 4.68
C GLY A 48 9.05 -8.82 6.12
N SER A 49 10.34 -8.71 6.45
CA SER A 49 10.79 -8.30 7.79
C SER A 49 10.35 -6.89 8.16
N LEU A 50 10.39 -5.95 7.22
CA LEU A 50 9.91 -4.58 7.43
C LEU A 50 8.39 -4.54 7.66
N ALA A 51 7.61 -5.32 6.90
CA ALA A 51 6.17 -5.45 7.10
C ALA A 51 5.84 -6.06 8.48
N ALA A 52 6.56 -7.13 8.87
CA ALA A 52 6.39 -7.74 10.19
C ALA A 52 6.73 -6.76 11.33
N LEU A 53 7.78 -5.96 11.18
CA LEU A 53 8.14 -4.93 12.14
C LEU A 53 7.04 -3.86 12.26
N GLU A 54 6.45 -3.40 11.15
CA GLU A 54 5.30 -2.48 11.20
C GLU A 54 4.11 -3.07 11.96
N VAL A 55 3.82 -4.37 11.80
CA VAL A 55 2.77 -5.05 12.57
C VAL A 55 3.10 -5.06 14.06
N ILE A 56 4.34 -5.38 14.44
CA ILE A 56 4.77 -5.37 15.85
C ILE A 56 4.62 -3.96 16.44
N ARG A 57 5.07 -2.93 15.71
CA ARG A 57 4.93 -1.53 16.11
C ARG A 57 3.47 -1.12 16.28
N ALA A 58 2.62 -1.57 15.36
CA ALA A 58 1.18 -1.34 15.37
C ALA A 58 0.46 -1.97 16.58
N ILE A 59 0.88 -3.16 17.00
CA ILE A 59 0.28 -3.89 18.12
C ILE A 59 0.78 -3.35 19.46
N VAL A 60 2.10 -3.13 19.57
CA VAL A 60 2.74 -2.73 20.84
C VAL A 60 2.59 -1.21 21.09
N GLY A 61 2.47 -0.41 20.03
CA GLY A 61 2.28 1.03 20.13
C GLY A 61 3.57 1.81 20.36
N PHE A 62 4.59 1.62 19.52
CA PHE A 62 5.85 2.37 19.61
C PHE A 62 6.38 2.94 18.28
N GLY A 63 7.04 4.09 18.39
CA GLY A 63 7.57 4.87 17.27
C GLY A 63 6.47 5.40 16.33
N GLU A 64 6.90 6.01 15.23
CA GLU A 64 5.99 6.55 14.20
C GLU A 64 5.75 5.57 13.02
N GLY A 65 4.53 5.06 12.88
CA GLY A 65 4.18 4.10 11.83
C GLY A 65 4.15 4.68 10.41
N LEU A 66 3.89 3.82 9.42
CA LEU A 66 3.85 4.18 8.00
C LEU A 66 2.45 4.53 7.46
N VAL A 67 1.52 4.98 8.29
CA VAL A 67 0.22 5.50 7.79
C VAL A 67 0.48 6.76 6.97
N GLY A 68 -0.07 6.82 5.75
CA GLY A 68 0.17 7.93 4.81
C GLY A 68 1.62 8.03 4.31
N LYS A 69 2.43 6.96 4.47
CA LYS A 69 3.83 6.93 4.04
C LYS A 69 4.14 5.66 3.25
N LEU A 70 4.53 5.82 1.99
CA LEU A 70 5.04 4.76 1.13
C LEU A 70 6.55 4.65 1.29
N LEU A 71 7.02 3.56 1.92
CA LEU A 71 8.43 3.18 1.90
C LEU A 71 8.76 2.49 0.56
N MET A 72 9.73 3.05 -0.15
CA MET A 72 10.30 2.51 -1.38
C MET A 72 11.72 1.99 -1.10
N ILE A 73 12.02 0.81 -1.63
CA ILE A 73 13.30 0.13 -1.45
C ILE A 73 13.97 -0.03 -2.82
N ASP A 74 15.04 0.72 -3.04
CA ASP A 74 15.92 0.55 -4.20
C ASP A 74 17.08 -0.38 -3.80
N ALA A 75 16.94 -1.66 -4.13
CA ALA A 75 17.95 -2.67 -3.81
C ALA A 75 19.24 -2.53 -4.63
N ARG A 76 19.20 -1.82 -5.77
CA ARG A 76 20.37 -1.63 -6.64
C ARG A 76 21.28 -0.55 -6.08
N SER A 77 20.71 0.57 -5.66
CA SER A 77 21.47 1.69 -5.08
C SER A 77 21.52 1.65 -3.54
N MET A 78 20.88 0.65 -2.92
CA MET A 78 20.70 0.55 -1.46
C MET A 78 20.09 1.82 -0.84
N ARG A 79 19.05 2.37 -1.49
CA ARG A 79 18.34 3.57 -1.02
C ARG A 79 16.98 3.20 -0.44
N PHE A 80 16.65 3.82 0.68
CA PHE A 80 15.32 3.82 1.27
C PHE A 80 14.75 5.22 1.14
N GLU A 81 13.54 5.31 0.58
CA GLU A 81 12.88 6.58 0.33
C GLU A 81 11.45 6.50 0.82
N THR A 82 11.01 7.53 1.53
CA THR A 82 9.64 7.59 2.04
C THR A 82 8.88 8.69 1.32
N LEU A 83 7.81 8.33 0.63
CA LEU A 83 6.90 9.28 0.00
C LEU A 83 5.62 9.41 0.84
N SER A 84 5.27 10.64 1.21
CA SER A 84 4.01 10.92 1.90
C SER A 84 2.85 10.99 0.91
N TYR A 85 1.70 10.45 1.29
CA TYR A 85 0.46 10.52 0.53
C TYR A 85 -0.73 10.71 1.47
N ALA A 86 -1.78 11.36 0.98
CA ALA A 86 -2.93 11.76 1.76
C ALA A 86 -4.21 11.04 1.31
N TYR A 87 -5.27 11.19 2.08
CA TYR A 87 -6.58 10.70 1.69
C TYR A 87 -7.06 11.45 0.46
N ASP A 88 -7.65 10.72 -0.48
CA ASP A 88 -8.21 11.26 -1.71
C ASP A 88 -9.74 11.15 -1.63
N PRO A 89 -10.49 12.26 -1.61
CA PRO A 89 -11.96 12.26 -1.66
C PRO A 89 -12.53 11.60 -2.91
N GLU A 90 -11.78 11.56 -4.01
CA GLU A 90 -12.20 10.95 -5.28
C GLU A 90 -11.85 9.45 -5.36
N ASN A 91 -11.25 8.88 -4.32
CA ASN A 91 -10.94 7.45 -4.25
C ASN A 91 -12.21 6.61 -4.51
N PRO A 92 -12.19 5.68 -5.48
CA PRO A 92 -13.38 4.93 -5.90
C PRO A 92 -13.89 3.92 -4.86
N LEU A 93 -13.14 3.63 -3.79
CA LEU A 93 -13.53 2.68 -2.74
C LEU A 93 -14.08 3.36 -1.48
N THR A 94 -13.39 4.38 -0.97
CA THR A 94 -13.73 5.03 0.33
C THR A 94 -13.99 6.52 0.21
N GLY A 95 -13.92 7.08 -1.00
CA GLY A 95 -14.19 8.48 -1.29
C GLY A 95 -15.68 8.85 -1.22
N THR A 96 -16.01 10.09 -1.58
CA THR A 96 -17.40 10.58 -1.57
C THR A 96 -18.24 10.01 -2.70
N GLY A 97 -17.61 9.58 -3.80
CA GLY A 97 -18.26 9.00 -4.98
C GLY A 97 -17.94 7.52 -5.17
N THR A 98 -18.18 6.69 -4.15
CA THR A 98 -17.81 5.26 -4.18
C THR A 98 -18.40 4.54 -5.39
N ARG A 99 -17.55 3.79 -6.09
CA ARG A 99 -17.91 3.02 -7.30
C ARG A 99 -17.46 1.56 -7.25
N ILE A 100 -16.50 1.22 -6.39
CA ILE A 100 -16.11 -0.16 -6.13
C ILE A 100 -17.06 -0.72 -5.06
N THR A 101 -18.02 -1.53 -5.49
CA THR A 101 -19.05 -2.12 -4.61
C THR A 101 -18.94 -3.64 -4.46
N ASP A 102 -18.14 -4.28 -5.31
CA ASP A 102 -17.90 -5.72 -5.31
C ASP A 102 -16.54 -6.05 -5.95
N LEU A 103 -16.14 -7.31 -5.91
CA LEU A 103 -14.83 -7.79 -6.38
C LEU A 103 -14.93 -8.61 -7.68
N SER A 104 -16.07 -8.60 -8.36
CA SER A 104 -16.32 -9.47 -9.52
C SER A 104 -15.34 -9.25 -10.66
N GLU A 105 -14.81 -8.03 -10.79
CA GLU A 105 -13.78 -7.68 -11.78
C GLU A 105 -12.47 -8.47 -11.60
N HIS A 106 -12.15 -8.90 -10.37
CA HIS A 106 -10.93 -9.65 -10.07
C HIS A 106 -11.10 -11.17 -10.18
N VAL A 107 -12.33 -11.68 -10.10
CA VAL A 107 -12.62 -13.13 -10.18
C VAL A 107 -12.34 -13.69 -11.59
N ARG A 108 -12.41 -12.84 -12.63
CA ARG A 108 -12.22 -13.25 -14.03
C ARG A 108 -10.77 -13.12 -14.52
N ALA A 109 -9.89 -12.51 -13.72
CA ALA A 109 -8.52 -12.17 -14.11
C ALA A 109 -7.45 -13.12 -13.54
N ALA A 110 -7.86 -14.19 -12.83
CA ALA A 110 -6.99 -15.20 -12.23
C ALA A 110 -7.01 -16.51 -13.02
#